data_AF-X1UMH4-F1
#
_entry.id   AF-X1UMH4-F1
#
_cell.length_a   1.000
_cell.length_b   1.000
_cell.length_c   1.000
_cell.angle_alpha   90.00
_cell.angle_beta   90.00
_cell.angle_gamma   90.00
#
_symmetry.space_group_name_H-M   'P 1'
#
loop_
_entity.id
_entity.type
_entity.pdbx_description
1 polymer ?
#
loop_
_entity_poly.entity_id
_entity_poly.type
_entity_poly.pdbx_seq_one_letter_code
_entity_poly.pdbx_strand_id
1 'polypeptide(L)' 'MNDAIKHRGPDDSGIFADSNVTLGHQRLSIIDLNSAGHQPFVYNHKNKKVVIVVNGEIYN' A
#
# COMPACT_ATOMS: atom_id res chain seq x y z
N MET A 1 -7.57 -6.48 11.21
CA MET A 1 -6.93 -7.45 10.29
C MET A 1 -5.55 -6.97 9.85
N ASN A 2 -5.41 -5.75 9.31
CA ASN A 2 -4.10 -5.24 8.87
C ASN A 2 -3.02 -5.28 9.97
N ASP A 3 -3.37 -4.99 11.23
CA ASP A 3 -2.40 -4.98 12.34
C ASP A 3 -1.87 -6.37 12.72
N ALA A 4 -2.58 -7.45 12.35
CA ALA A 4 -2.13 -8.82 12.65
C ALA A 4 -0.78 -9.15 11.99
N ILE A 5 -0.44 -8.44 10.90
CA ILE A 5 0.81 -8.60 10.16
C ILE A 5 1.78 -7.42 10.33
N LYS A 6 1.58 -6.56 11.35
CA LYS A 6 2.43 -5.37 11.59
C LYS A 6 3.93 -5.68 11.68
N HIS A 7 4.29 -6.84 12.21
CA HIS A 7 5.68 -7.30 12.29
C HIS A 7 6.37 -7.45 10.92
N ARG A 8 5.62 -7.54 9.81
CA ARG A 8 6.18 -7.61 8.45
C ARG A 8 6.53 -6.25 7.85
N GLY A 9 6.03 -5.17 8.44
CA GLY A 9 6.19 -3.82 7.92
C GLY A 9 5.94 -2.78 9.01
N PRO A 10 6.92 -2.57 9.91
CA PRO A 10 6.73 -1.74 11.09
C PRO A 10 6.82 -0.24 10.84
N ASP A 11 7.27 0.18 9.64
CA ASP A 11 7.62 1.58 9.38
C ASP A 11 6.39 2.44 9.07
N ASP A 12 5.39 1.85 8.40
CA ASP A 12 4.19 2.57 7.97
C ASP A 12 3.02 1.60 7.71
N SER A 13 1.80 2.11 7.80
CA SER A 13 0.56 1.34 7.62
C SER A 13 -0.45 2.15 6.84
N GLY A 14 -1.10 1.52 5.86
CA GLY A 14 -2.15 2.17 5.07
C GLY A 14 -3.34 1.25 4.81
N ILE A 15 -4.51 1.88 4.69
CA ILE A 15 -5.77 1.20 4.36
C ILE A 15 -6.48 2.03 3.30
N PHE A 16 -6.92 1.36 2.23
CA PHE A 16 -7.88 1.88 1.28
C PHE A 16 -9.20 1.13 1.47
N ALA A 17 -10.31 1.86 1.58
CA ALA A 17 -11.64 1.29 1.67
C ALA A 17 -12.58 1.95 0.65
N ASP A 18 -13.34 1.12 -0.04
CA ASP A 18 -14.46 1.49 -0.91
C ASP A 18 -15.69 0.65 -0.49
N SER A 19 -16.84 0.97 -1.08
CA SER A 19 -18.12 0.30 -0.91
C SER A 19 -18.07 -1.24 -0.99
N ASN A 20 -17.22 -1.79 -1.86
CA ASN A 20 -17.20 -3.23 -2.15
C ASN A 20 -15.87 -3.92 -1.79
N VAL A 21 -14.82 -3.16 -1.49
CA VAL A 21 -13.47 -3.72 -1.30
C VAL A 21 -12.67 -2.90 -0.30
N THR A 22 -11.85 -3.59 0.50
CA THR A 22 -10.87 -2.98 1.39
C THR A 22 -9.50 -3.61 1.14
N LEU A 23 -8.48 -2.79 1.01
CA LEU A 23 -7.07 -3.19 0.87
C LEU A 23 -6.28 -2.60 2.03
N GLY A 24 -5.40 -3.39 2.63
CA GLY A 24 -4.52 -2.96 3.72
C GLY A 24 -3.08 -3.33 3.42
N HIS A 25 -2.14 -2.50 3.89
CA HIS A 25 -0.71 -2.73 3.75
C HIS A 25 0.02 -2.38 5.07
N GLN A 26 1.04 -3.17 5.40
CA GLN A 26 2.04 -2.90 6.42
C GLN A 26 3.39 -2.81 5.70
N ARG A 27 4.06 -1.67 5.76
CA ARG A 27 5.22 -1.36 4.94
C ARG A 27 6.52 -1.52 5.74
N LEU A 28 7.43 -2.31 5.18
CA LEU A 28 8.86 -2.22 5.47
C LEU A 28 9.47 -1.35 4.37
N SER A 29 10.13 -0.27 4.74
CA SER A 29 10.65 0.73 3.82
C SER A 29 12.06 0.35 3.37
N ILE A 30 12.20 -0.04 2.10
CA ILE A 30 13.49 -0.46 1.50
C ILE A 30 13.90 0.49 0.36
N ILE A 31 12.96 0.77 -0.57
CA ILE A 31 13.12 1.71 -1.68
C ILE A 31 12.11 2.85 -1.52
N ASP A 32 12.54 4.08 -1.84
CA ASP A 32 11.77 5.32 -1.69
C ASP A 32 11.28 5.54 -0.24
N LEU A 33 12.22 5.83 0.66
CA LEU A 33 11.98 5.85 2.11
C LEU A 33 11.10 7.01 2.60
N ASN A 34 10.71 7.94 1.72
CA ASN A 34 9.85 9.06 2.08
C ASN A 34 8.36 8.70 1.92
N SER A 35 7.47 9.67 2.19
CA SER A 35 6.02 9.48 2.15
C SER A 35 5.46 9.11 0.77
N ALA A 36 6.18 9.35 -0.32
CA ALA A 36 5.77 8.95 -1.66
C ALA A 36 5.69 7.42 -1.82
N GLY A 37 6.45 6.66 -1.02
CA GLY A 37 6.39 5.20 -0.98
C GLY A 37 5.24 4.61 -0.16
N HIS A 38 4.38 5.45 0.45
CA HIS A 38 3.21 5.00 1.21
C HIS A 38 2.26 4.17 0.34
N GLN A 39 1.71 3.10 0.91
CA GLN A 39 0.77 2.21 0.24
C GLN A 39 -0.49 1.99 1.07
N PRO A 40 -1.68 1.85 0.46
CA PRO A 40 -1.91 1.53 -0.96
C PRO A 40 -1.64 2.67 -1.96
N PHE A 41 -1.09 2.34 -3.13
CA PHE A 41 -0.94 3.31 -4.22
C PHE A 41 -2.29 3.55 -4.90
N VAL A 42 -2.66 4.80 -5.10
CA VAL A 42 -3.91 5.20 -5.75
C VAL A 42 -3.60 6.00 -7.00
N TYR A 43 -4.04 5.51 -8.15
CA TYR A 43 -3.94 6.21 -9.43
C TYR A 43 -5.33 6.50 -9.98
N ASN A 44 -5.54 7.73 -10.45
CA ASN A 44 -6.80 8.15 -11.08
C ASN A 44 -6.53 8.66 -12.49
N HIS A 45 -7.23 8.11 -13.48
CA HIS A 45 -7.13 8.55 -14.87
C HIS A 45 -8.49 8.45 -15.58
N LYS A 46 -8.95 9.55 -16.17
CA LYS A 46 -10.24 9.61 -16.91
C LYS A 46 -11.40 8.97 -16.14
N ASN A 47 -11.56 9.35 -14.87
CA ASN A 47 -12.58 8.83 -13.93
C ASN A 47 -12.48 7.33 -13.63
N LYS A 48 -11.36 6.68 -13.95
CA LYS A 48 -11.06 5.32 -13.53
C LYS A 48 -10.02 5.37 -12.41
N LYS A 49 -10.32 4.69 -11.30
CA LYS A 49 -9.44 4.56 -10.15
C LYS A 49 -8.83 3.17 -10.16
N VAL A 50 -7.51 3.11 -9.95
CA VAL A 50 -6.76 1.87 -9.74
C VAL A 50 -6.08 1.99 -8.39
N VAL A 51 -6.22 0.94 -7.57
CA VAL A 51 -5.59 0.86 -6.25
C VAL A 51 -4.75 -0.40 -6.18
N ILE A 52 -3.51 -0.28 -5.72
CA ILE A 52 -2.54 -1.38 -5.71
C ILE A 52 -1.87 -1.47 -4.34
N VAL A 53 -1.65 -2.71 -3.88
CA VAL A 53 -0.77 -3.08 -2.77
C VAL A 53 0.24 -4.11 -3.26
N VAL A 54 1.49 -3.99 -2.85
CA VAL A 54 2.59 -4.90 -3.25
C VAL A 54 3.44 -5.27 -2.06
N ASN A 55 3.72 -6.56 -1.90
CA ASN A 55 4.75 -7.07 -0.99
C ASN A 55 5.87 -7.72 -1.83
N GLY A 56 6.96 -7.00 -2.05
CA GLY A 56 8.08 -7.46 -2.88
C GLY A 56 8.81 -6.32 -3.58
N GLU A 57 9.76 -6.69 -4.45
CA GLU A 57 10.59 -5.76 -5.21
C GLU A 57 10.47 -6.07 -6.72
N ILE A 58 10.40 -5.02 -7.55
CA ILE A 58 10.35 -5.12 -9.02
C ILE A 58 11.68 -4.59 -9.54
N TYR A 59 12.50 -5.47 -10.12
CA TYR A 59 13.90 -5.15 -10.48
C TYR A 59 14.11 -4.71 -11.94
N ASN A 60 13.18 -5.03 -12.83
CA ASN A 60 13.25 -4.75 -14.27
C ASN A 60 12.29 -3.62 -14.66
#